data_AF-A0A180FPJ5-F1
#
_entry.id   AF-A0A180FPJ5-F1
#
_cell.length_a   1.000
_cell.length_b   1.000
_cell.length_c   1.000
_cell.angle_alpha   90.00
_cell.angle_beta   90.00
_cell.angle_gamma   90.00
#
_symmetry.space_group_name_H-M   'P 1'
#
loop_
_entity.id
_entity.type
_entity.pdbx_description
1 polymer ?
#
loop_
_entity_poly.entity_id
_entity_poly.type
_entity_poly.pdbx_seq_one_letter_code
_entity_poly.pdbx_strand_id
1 'polypeptide(L)'
;MHCVSTIATTDIALDIASSIDTIIRKSILDNEKPIVDWHTKTDLIGKLKIKIGDYLLDGVKQKYDILLTFDDVDNIIDRSVEVAKLWFK
;
A
#
# COMPACT_ATOMS: atom_id res chain seq x y z
N MET A 1 29.99 19.43 4.13
CA MET A 1 28.68 20.11 3.96
C MET A 1 27.73 19.10 3.33
N HIS A 2 26.99 18.33 4.14
CA HIS A 2 25.95 17.46 3.60
C HIS A 2 24.67 18.29 3.52
N CYS A 3 24.26 18.64 2.30
CA CYS A 3 22.89 19.07 2.06
C CYS A 3 21.98 17.88 2.38
N VAL A 4 21.44 17.83 3.59
CA VAL A 4 20.24 17.04 3.87
C VAL A 4 19.12 17.79 3.16
N SER A 5 18.78 17.36 1.96
CA SER A 5 17.51 17.72 1.35
C SER A 5 16.44 17.26 2.32
N THR A 6 15.84 18.18 3.07
CA THR A 6 14.70 17.88 3.95
C THR A 6 13.56 17.44 3.03
N ILE A 7 13.43 16.14 2.80
CA ILE A 7 12.30 15.58 2.07
C ILE A 7 11.08 15.95 2.90
N ALA A 8 10.18 16.76 2.33
CA ALA A 8 8.94 17.10 3.00
C ALA A 8 8.20 15.81 3.33
N THR A 9 7.62 15.70 4.53
CA THR A 9 6.85 14.50 4.93
C THR A 9 5.72 14.18 3.95
N THR A 10 5.22 15.19 3.24
CA THR A 10 4.26 15.07 2.15
C THR A 10 4.79 14.26 0.95
N ASP A 11 6.07 14.43 0.58
CA ASP A 11 6.68 13.67 -0.52
C ASP A 11 6.80 12.18 -0.17
N ILE A 12 7.14 11.89 1.09
CA ILE A 12 7.19 10.52 1.60
C ILE A 12 5.78 9.91 1.61
N ALA A 13 4.80 10.64 2.13
CA ALA A 13 3.41 10.19 2.13
C ALA A 13 2.90 9.93 0.70
N LEU A 14 3.28 10.76 -0.27
CA LEU A 14 2.92 10.60 -1.67
C LEU A 14 3.59 9.37 -2.31
N ASP A 15 4.89 9.14 -2.06
CA ASP A 15 5.63 7.95 -2.53
C ASP A 15 4.98 6.66 -2.01
N ILE A 16 4.65 6.64 -0.72
CA ILE A 16 3.98 5.52 -0.06
C ILE A 16 2.61 5.28 -0.68
N ALA A 17 1.78 6.33 -0.78
CA ALA A 17 0.43 6.22 -1.33
C ALA A 17 0.44 5.73 -2.79
N SER A 18 1.35 6.26 -3.62
CA SER A 18 1.52 5.85 -5.02
C SER A 18 1.98 4.40 -5.16
N SER A 19 2.90 3.97 -4.29
CA SER A 19 3.38 2.58 -4.26
C SER A 19 2.29 1.60 -3.83
N ILE A 20 1.51 1.94 -2.80
CA ILE A 20 0.36 1.13 -2.36
C ILE A 20 -0.69 1.04 -3.46
N ASP A 21 -1.06 2.15 -4.11
CA ASP A 21 -1.98 2.16 -5.25
C ASP A 21 -1.48 1.25 -6.38
N THR A 22 -0.17 1.31 -6.69
CA THR A 22 0.45 0.44 -7.69
C THR A 22 0.35 -1.05 -7.31
N ILE A 23 0.58 -1.40 -6.05
CA ILE A 23 0.49 -2.79 -5.55
C ILE A 23 -0.95 -3.29 -5.64
N ILE A 24 -1.92 -2.46 -5.27
CA ILE A 24 -3.35 -2.76 -5.36
C ILE A 24 -3.71 -3.02 -6.81
N ARG A 25 -3.44 -2.06 -7.71
CA ARG A 25 -3.71 -2.19 -9.15
C ARG A 25 -3.11 -3.45 -9.73
N LYS A 26 -1.84 -3.75 -9.47
CA LYS A 26 -1.17 -4.97 -9.96
C LYS A 26 -1.77 -6.27 -9.41
N SER A 27 -2.45 -6.21 -8.27
CA SER A 27 -3.02 -7.40 -7.63
C SER A 27 -4.49 -7.62 -7.99
N ILE A 28 -5.24 -6.54 -8.27
CA ILE A 28 -6.68 -6.62 -8.60
C ILE A 28 -6.95 -6.47 -10.10
N LEU A 29 -6.05 -5.87 -10.89
CA LEU A 29 -6.19 -5.73 -12.33
C LEU A 29 -5.50 -6.91 -13.03
N ASP A 30 -6.26 -7.64 -13.82
CA ASP A 30 -5.76 -8.59 -14.80
C ASP A 30 -5.97 -7.98 -16.19
N ASN A 31 -4.88 -7.77 -16.94
CA ASN A 31 -4.93 -7.12 -18.26
C ASN A 31 -5.72 -5.79 -18.27
N GLU A 32 -5.40 -4.90 -17.32
CA GLU A 32 -6.04 -3.58 -17.13
C GLU A 32 -7.53 -3.63 -16.74
N LYS A 33 -8.10 -4.82 -16.54
CA LYS A 33 -9.48 -5.01 -16.10
C LYS A 33 -9.50 -5.49 -14.65
N PRO A 34 -10.37 -4.92 -13.79
CA PRO A 34 -10.54 -5.44 -12.45
C PRO A 34 -11.03 -6.89 -12.52
N ILE A 35 -10.39 -7.76 -11.75
CA ILE A 35 -10.78 -9.17 -11.62
C ILE A 35 -12.22 -9.22 -11.11
N VAL A 36 -13.08 -9.97 -11.80
CA VAL A 36 -14.49 -10.12 -11.42
C VAL A 36 -14.59 -10.67 -9.99
N ASP A 37 -15.41 -10.03 -9.16
CA ASP A 37 -15.62 -10.36 -7.75
C ASP A 37 -14.34 -10.42 -6.90
N TRP A 38 -13.31 -9.65 -7.25
CA TRP A 38 -12.05 -9.62 -6.49
C TRP A 38 -12.23 -9.28 -5.01
N HIS A 39 -13.24 -8.47 -4.68
CA HIS A 39 -13.57 -8.04 -3.33
C HIS A 39 -14.20 -9.14 -2.46
N THR A 40 -14.69 -10.25 -3.05
CA THR A 40 -15.20 -11.42 -2.32
C THR A 40 -14.16 -12.55 -2.24
N LYS A 41 -13.09 -12.47 -3.03
CA LYS A 41 -12.01 -13.45 -3.05
C LYS A 41 -11.06 -13.24 -1.88
N THR A 42 -11.31 -13.93 -0.78
CA THR A 42 -10.50 -13.85 0.45
C THR A 42 -9.03 -14.20 0.22
N ASP A 43 -8.71 -15.13 -0.67
CA ASP A 43 -7.32 -15.46 -1.06
C ASP A 43 -6.63 -14.25 -1.72
N LEU A 44 -7.33 -13.55 -2.62
CA LEU A 44 -6.79 -12.40 -3.33
C LEU A 44 -6.61 -11.21 -2.37
N ILE A 45 -7.60 -10.95 -1.52
CA ILE A 45 -7.49 -9.93 -0.47
C ILE A 45 -6.36 -10.27 0.49
N GLY A 46 -6.23 -11.52 0.93
CA GLY A 46 -5.16 -11.97 1.81
C GLY A 46 -3.78 -11.73 1.20
N LYS A 47 -3.58 -12.13 -0.07
CA LYS A 47 -2.34 -11.87 -0.81
C LYS A 47 -2.06 -10.38 -0.98
N LEU A 48 -3.09 -9.57 -1.22
CA LEU A 48 -2.95 -8.11 -1.31
C LEU A 48 -2.51 -7.51 0.02
N LYS A 49 -3.16 -7.88 1.13
CA LYS A 49 -2.80 -7.42 2.48
C LYS A 49 -1.35 -7.77 2.82
N ILE A 50 -0.92 -9.00 2.53
CA ILE A 50 0.47 -9.44 2.74
C ILE A 50 1.45 -8.59 1.93
N LYS A 51 1.18 -8.33 0.65
CA LYS A 51 2.06 -7.50 -0.19
C LYS A 51 2.18 -6.06 0.30
N ILE A 52 1.07 -5.46 0.73
CA ILE A 52 1.10 -4.09 1.28
C ILE A 52 1.87 -4.08 2.61
N GLY A 53 1.65 -5.07 3.47
CA GLY A 53 2.38 -5.20 4.73
C GLY A 53 3.89 -5.38 4.53
N ASP A 54 4.29 -6.21 3.57
CA ASP A 54 5.70 -6.41 3.19
C ASP A 54 6.33 -5.09 2.70
N TYR A 55 5.63 -4.34 1.84
CA TYR A 55 6.08 -3.02 1.40
C TYR A 55 6.19 -2.01 2.56
N LEU A 56 5.27 -2.03 3.52
CA LEU A 56 5.33 -1.11 4.66
C LEU A 56 6.47 -1.44 5.63
N LEU A 57 6.70 -2.73 5.90
CA LEU A 57 7.72 -3.19 6.85
C LEU A 57 9.14 -3.21 6.26
N ASP A 58 9.30 -3.68 5.03
CA ASP A 58 10.62 -3.74 4.37
C ASP A 58 10.88 -2.48 3.55
N GLY A 59 9.90 -2.00 2.79
CA GLY A 59 10.05 -0.85 1.90
C GLY A 59 10.00 0.51 2.60
N VAL A 60 9.05 0.75 3.52
CA VAL A 60 8.85 2.08 4.13
C VAL A 60 9.62 2.24 5.43
N LYS A 61 9.41 1.32 6.37
CA LYS A 61 10.05 1.36 7.69
C LYS A 61 11.57 1.33 7.57
N GLN A 62 12.13 0.54 6.65
CA GLN A 62 13.59 0.43 6.47
C GLN A 62 14.17 1.62 5.68
N LYS A 63 13.43 2.15 4.68
CA LYS A 63 13.89 3.27 3.81
C LYS A 63 13.83 4.63 4.49
N TYR A 64 12.84 4.86 5.36
CA TYR A 64 12.58 6.16 5.97
C TYR A 64 12.80 6.18 7.49
N ASP A 65 13.19 5.06 8.10
CA ASP A 65 13.36 4.87 9.55
C ASP A 65 12.13 5.29 10.37
N ILE A 66 10.93 5.10 9.80
CA ILE A 66 9.67 5.49 10.45
C ILE A 66 9.28 4.42 11.48
N LEU A 67 8.92 4.86 12.68
CA LEU A 67 8.26 4.02 13.68
C LEU A 67 6.80 3.76 13.27
N LEU A 68 6.60 2.68 12.52
CA LEU A 68 5.29 2.09 12.24
C LEU A 68 5.06 0.93 13.20
N THR A 69 3.99 0.99 13.98
CA THR A 69 3.56 -0.16 14.79
C THR A 69 2.82 -1.18 13.92
N PHE A 70 2.68 -2.42 14.41
CA PHE A 70 1.88 -3.42 13.72
C PHE A 70 0.42 -2.99 13.55
N ASP A 71 -0.12 -2.24 14.52
CA ASP A 71 -1.48 -1.70 14.46
C ASP A 71 -1.62 -0.60 13.40
N ASP A 72 -0.62 0.27 13.25
CA ASP A 72 -0.58 1.27 12.18
C ASP A 72 -0.55 0.60 10.80
N VAL A 73 0.27 -0.43 10.65
CA VAL A 73 0.39 -1.19 9.40
C VAL A 73 -0.94 -1.86 9.06
N ASP A 74 -1.58 -2.54 10.01
CA ASP A 74 -2.89 -3.18 9.80
C ASP A 74 -3.97 -2.16 9.43
N ASN A 75 -4.01 -1.02 10.12
CA ASN A 75 -4.94 0.08 9.82
C ASN A 75 -4.74 0.66 8.41
N ILE A 76 -3.48 0.86 7.98
CA ILE A 76 -3.18 1.35 6.63
C ILE A 76 -3.64 0.33 5.59
N ILE A 77 -3.31 -0.95 5.79
CA ILE A 77 -3.70 -2.04 4.90
C ILE A 77 -5.23 -2.09 4.75
N ASP A 78 -5.96 -2.06 5.87
CA ASP A 78 -7.42 -2.19 5.84
C ASP A 78 -8.06 -1.00 5.12
N ARG A 79 -7.68 0.23 5.49
CA ARG A 79 -8.15 1.45 4.81
C ARG A 79 -7.83 1.47 3.31
N SER A 80 -6.62 1.05 2.93
CA SER A 80 -6.23 0.97 1.52
C SER A 80 -7.09 -0.03 0.75
N VAL A 81 -7.42 -1.18 1.35
CA VAL A 81 -8.32 -2.17 0.75
C VAL A 81 -9.76 -1.65 0.68
N GLU A 82 -10.25 -0.95 1.70
CA GLU A 82 -11.57 -0.33 1.67
C GLU A 82 -11.70 0.71 0.56
N VAL A 83 -10.72 1.60 0.41
CA VAL A 83 -10.70 2.59 -0.69
C VAL A 83 -10.67 1.88 -2.05
N ALA A 84 -9.87 0.83 -2.20
CA ALA A 84 -9.84 0.05 -3.44
C ALA A 84 -11.21 -0.58 -3.77
N LYS A 85 -11.92 -1.12 -2.77
CA LYS A 85 -13.27 -1.67 -2.95
C LYS A 85 -14.27 -0.61 -3.45
N LEU A 86 -14.10 0.66 -3.05
CA LEU A 86 -14.95 1.76 -3.52
C LEU A 86 -14.63 2.17 -4.96
N TRP A 87 -13.35 2.16 -5.34
CA TRP A 87 -12.88 2.65 -6.64
C TRP A 87 -13.05 1.62 -7.77
N PHE A 88 -12.90 0.33 -7.48
CA PHE A 88 -12.94 -0.76 -8.46
C PHE A 88 -14.22 -1.61 -8.34
N LYS A 89 -15.34 -0.94 -8.03
CA LYS A 89 -16.67 -1.54 -7.93
C LYS A 89 -17.32 -1.74 -9.29
#